data_AF-A0A7S4V8Z2-F1
#
_entry.id   AF-A0A7S4V8Z2-F1
#
_cell.length_a   1.000
_cell.length_b   1.000
_cell.length_c   1.000
_cell.angle_alpha   90.00
_cell.angle_beta   90.00
_cell.angle_gamma   90.00
#
_symmetry.space_group_name_H-M   'P 1'
#
loop_
_entity.id
_entity.type
_entity.pdbx_description
1 polymer ?
#
loop_
_entity_poly.entity_id
_entity_poly.type
_entity_poly.pdbx_seq_one_letter_code
_entity_poly.pdbx_strand_id
1 'polypeptide(L)'
;AVATLAQAGIEGTGVSPARQPCSLFAPAAPWLPGRARAKMAAAPHAEVLAIFCYGTLRADYSPSGDRWGVVQEFDARWQVCTVRGFRLYQQDGLFYPFAVKTGHDGDILVGTLLQFPDEVTAKSAIGKCDGIEGFSPESPMDGLYQRAVVEVCLPEGTVLAYVYHQPMPEEPGRHFPGGDWLEPEAPRQPDAQPVDDPMAALLAGGRRRATFGFGSNSVRQLRGRIGDQGLRGYPARVAGQVLAFAGPNHSWAHGEDAAPGGTATLVPREGSVALGTVAFLEEEQLQQLDRYEGVPYIHDRREFDAEVLVGGEWRRTAAVAYVKQDSAEWYPPSEAYCCAVLRNVRGSFPAVRSLELRDCSGSLRGEWRHPGPAGLGLGAFLFELGVRKQEPWRLPRDIGRARDRLAGAGIAGTAAALAHALDPGTALDVSCVLDHEELAIAGRLLAAAGEDGESSDDDAQAERSP
;
A
#
# COMPACT_ATOMS: atom_id res chain seq x y z
N ALA A 1 -23.58 37.21 -8.28
CA ALA A 1 -23.57 38.16 -7.15
C ALA A 1 -22.22 38.07 -6.48
N VAL A 2 -21.61 39.23 -6.27
CA VAL A 2 -20.19 39.48 -6.00
C VAL A 2 -19.88 39.39 -4.49
N ALA A 3 -18.69 38.88 -4.18
CA ALA A 3 -17.82 39.12 -3.02
C ALA A 3 -18.33 38.84 -1.58
N THR A 4 -17.50 38.15 -0.80
CA THR A 4 -16.60 38.72 0.24
C THR A 4 -16.36 37.67 1.32
N LEU A 5 -15.11 37.37 1.67
CA LEU A 5 -14.66 37.27 3.06
C LEU A 5 -13.13 37.20 3.13
N ALA A 6 -12.60 38.11 3.95
CA ALA A 6 -11.20 38.42 4.13
C ALA A 6 -10.66 37.78 5.41
N GLN A 7 -9.35 37.49 5.35
CA GLN A 7 -8.32 37.65 6.38
C GLN A 7 -8.72 37.56 7.86
N ALA A 8 -8.19 36.54 8.54
CA ALA A 8 -7.83 36.60 9.95
C ALA A 8 -6.40 36.08 10.11
N GLY A 9 -5.52 36.96 10.62
CA GLY A 9 -4.14 36.63 11.00
C GLY A 9 -4.10 35.96 12.37
N ILE A 10 -3.11 35.08 12.56
CA ILE A 10 -2.70 34.56 13.86
C ILE A 10 -1.17 34.59 13.89
N GLU A 11 -0.65 35.52 14.69
CA GLU A 11 0.71 35.46 15.25
C GLU A 11 0.75 34.39 16.34
N GLY A 12 1.82 33.61 16.39
CA GLY A 12 1.97 32.56 17.40
C GLY A 12 3.34 31.89 17.33
N THR A 13 4.34 32.57 17.87
CA THR A 13 5.69 32.04 18.11
C THR A 13 5.66 30.83 19.05
N GLY A 14 6.10 29.66 18.56
CA GLY A 14 6.26 28.45 19.36
C GLY A 14 7.56 27.74 19.02
N VAL A 15 8.56 27.89 19.89
CA VAL A 15 9.86 27.21 19.83
C VAL A 15 9.66 25.72 20.13
N SER A 16 9.98 24.84 19.18
CA SER A 16 10.04 23.38 19.40
C SER A 16 11.30 22.99 20.18
N PRO A 17 11.22 22.20 21.27
CA PRO A 17 12.39 21.60 21.89
C PRO A 17 12.84 20.36 21.09
N ALA A 18 14.16 20.24 20.95
CA ALA A 18 14.85 19.13 20.29
C ALA A 18 14.49 17.77 20.92
N ARG A 19 14.24 16.77 20.07
CA ARG A 19 14.07 15.37 20.46
C ARG A 19 15.39 14.82 21.02
N GLN A 20 15.37 14.38 22.28
CA GLN A 20 16.43 13.54 22.85
C GLN A 20 16.31 12.11 22.28
N PRO A 21 17.41 11.44 21.91
CA PRO A 21 17.38 10.03 21.56
C PRO A 21 17.21 9.16 22.82
N CYS A 22 16.29 8.20 22.74
CA CYS A 22 16.10 7.15 23.74
C CYS A 22 17.38 6.32 23.87
N SER A 23 18.09 6.44 25.00
CA SER A 23 19.11 5.48 25.41
C SER A 23 18.48 4.43 26.32
N LEU A 24 18.20 3.24 25.79
CA LEU A 24 17.94 2.04 26.57
C LEU A 24 18.75 0.89 25.97
N PHE A 25 20.01 0.78 26.36
CA PHE A 25 20.78 -0.45 26.24
C PHE A 25 21.19 -0.89 27.65
N ALA A 26 20.68 -2.06 28.05
CA ALA A 26 21.21 -2.83 29.17
C ALA A 26 22.57 -3.44 28.77
N PRO A 27 23.50 -3.67 29.72
CA PRO A 27 24.85 -4.10 29.38
C PRO A 27 24.88 -5.55 28.87
N ALA A 28 25.62 -5.75 27.79
CA ALA A 28 25.89 -7.05 27.17
C ALA A 28 26.75 -7.95 28.08
N ALA A 29 26.45 -9.25 28.07
CA ALA A 29 27.31 -10.29 28.64
C ALA A 29 28.62 -10.42 27.84
N PRO A 30 29.74 -10.85 28.46
CA PRO A 30 31.05 -10.87 27.82
C PRO A 30 31.15 -11.94 26.72
N TRP A 31 31.70 -11.52 25.58
CA TRP A 31 31.97 -12.34 24.39
C TRP A 31 33.25 -13.17 24.54
N LEU A 32 33.27 -14.37 23.95
CA LEU A 32 34.44 -15.24 23.87
C LEU A 32 35.54 -14.58 23.00
N PRO A 33 36.81 -14.50 23.44
CA PRO A 33 37.86 -13.86 22.66
C PRO A 33 38.37 -14.75 21.51
N GLY A 34 38.48 -14.15 20.32
CA GLY A 34 39.07 -14.74 19.12
C GLY A 34 40.59 -14.94 19.22
N ARG A 35 41.07 -16.05 18.66
CA ARG A 35 42.50 -16.33 18.43
C ARG A 35 42.97 -15.74 17.08
N ALA A 36 44.24 -15.33 17.07
CA ALA A 36 44.93 -14.69 15.95
C ALA A 36 45.00 -15.55 14.67
N ARG A 37 44.98 -14.85 13.52
CA ARG A 37 45.12 -15.37 12.15
C ARG A 37 46.41 -16.18 11.97
N ALA A 38 46.25 -17.47 11.70
CA ALA A 38 47.26 -18.30 11.04
C ALA A 38 46.72 -18.72 9.66
N LYS A 39 47.59 -18.77 8.65
CA LYS A 39 47.33 -19.26 7.29
C LYS A 39 46.52 -20.58 7.33
N MET A 40 45.27 -20.55 6.86
CA MET A 40 44.39 -21.71 6.78
C MET A 40 44.87 -22.66 5.69
N ALA A 41 45.55 -23.74 6.10
CA ALA A 41 45.39 -25.03 5.45
C ALA A 41 43.94 -25.48 5.60
N ALA A 42 43.40 -26.20 4.61
CA ALA A 42 42.00 -26.64 4.52
C ALA A 42 41.53 -27.37 5.79
N ALA A 43 41.02 -26.62 6.76
CA ALA A 43 40.25 -27.14 7.87
C ALA A 43 38.91 -27.64 7.34
N PRO A 44 38.32 -28.71 7.94
CA PRO A 44 36.96 -29.13 7.62
C PRO A 44 36.05 -27.91 7.69
N HIS A 45 35.26 -27.67 6.63
CA HIS A 45 34.35 -26.53 6.53
C HIS A 45 33.46 -26.50 7.77
N ALA A 46 33.74 -25.59 8.70
CA ALA A 46 32.87 -25.36 9.84
C ALA A 46 31.47 -25.05 9.28
N GLU A 47 30.46 -25.70 9.84
CA GLU A 47 29.09 -25.52 9.38
C GLU A 47 28.67 -24.06 9.56
N VAL A 48 28.18 -23.44 8.49
CA VAL A 48 27.76 -22.04 8.48
C VAL A 48 26.33 -21.95 9.00
N LEU A 49 26.15 -21.27 10.13
CA LEU A 49 24.85 -21.16 10.84
C LEU A 49 24.32 -19.72 10.92
N ALA A 50 24.93 -18.77 10.23
CA ALA A 50 24.52 -17.37 10.22
C ALA A 50 24.08 -16.92 8.83
N ILE A 51 23.26 -15.85 8.76
CA ILE A 51 22.75 -15.29 7.50
C ILE A 51 23.04 -13.78 7.47
N PHE A 52 23.66 -13.30 6.39
CA PHE A 52 23.80 -11.88 6.10
C PHE A 52 22.62 -11.42 5.21
N CYS A 53 21.86 -10.43 5.70
CA CYS A 53 20.66 -9.92 5.04
C CYS A 53 20.84 -8.44 4.67
N TYR A 54 20.50 -8.03 3.46
CA TYR A 54 20.67 -6.64 2.96
C TYR A 54 19.40 -6.02 2.36
N GLY A 55 18.33 -6.81 2.23
CA GLY A 55 17.03 -6.41 1.67
C GLY A 55 15.89 -6.53 2.67
N THR A 56 14.77 -7.13 2.25
CA THR A 56 13.55 -7.26 3.09
C THR A 56 13.70 -8.23 4.28
N LEU A 57 14.74 -9.07 4.27
CA LEU A 57 15.15 -9.92 5.39
C LEU A 57 15.99 -9.18 6.45
N ARG A 58 16.33 -7.91 6.24
CA ARG A 58 17.08 -7.12 7.23
C ARG A 58 16.28 -7.00 8.51
N ALA A 59 16.97 -7.20 9.64
CA ALA A 59 16.34 -7.06 10.95
C ALA A 59 16.00 -5.61 11.32
N ASP A 60 16.57 -4.63 10.62
CA ASP A 60 16.26 -3.20 10.73
C ASP A 60 15.39 -2.69 9.56
N TYR A 61 14.76 -3.59 8.79
CA TYR A 61 13.86 -3.20 7.69
C TYR A 61 12.69 -2.33 8.17
N SER A 62 12.18 -2.60 9.37
CA SER A 62 11.08 -1.85 10.00
C SER A 62 11.25 -1.81 11.53
N PRO A 63 10.49 -0.97 12.25
CA PRO A 63 10.48 -0.98 13.73
C PRO A 63 10.12 -2.35 14.33
N SER A 64 9.39 -3.19 13.60
CA SER A 64 9.00 -4.55 14.00
C SER A 64 9.97 -5.65 13.55
N GLY A 65 11.07 -5.32 12.88
CA GLY A 65 12.02 -6.30 12.36
C GLY A 65 11.97 -6.48 10.84
N ASP A 66 12.31 -7.68 10.39
CA ASP A 66 12.25 -8.07 8.98
C ASP A 66 10.80 -8.24 8.49
N ARG A 67 10.61 -8.17 7.17
CA ARG A 67 9.27 -8.27 6.55
C ARG A 67 8.62 -9.65 6.69
N TRP A 68 9.40 -10.69 6.92
CA TRP A 68 8.99 -12.09 6.79
C TRP A 68 8.87 -12.79 8.15
N GLY A 69 9.11 -12.06 9.24
CA GLY A 69 9.06 -12.54 10.62
C GLY A 69 10.18 -13.52 10.97
N VAL A 70 11.25 -13.63 10.18
CA VAL A 70 12.37 -14.55 10.46
C VAL A 70 13.03 -14.21 11.79
N VAL A 71 13.23 -12.93 12.07
CA VAL A 71 13.88 -12.46 13.30
C VAL A 71 13.05 -12.84 14.53
N GLN A 72 11.75 -12.58 14.48
CA GLN A 72 10.84 -12.85 15.59
C GLN A 72 10.56 -14.35 15.77
N GLU A 73 10.31 -15.07 14.69
CA GLU A 73 9.94 -16.49 14.72
C GLU A 73 11.06 -17.39 15.26
N PHE A 74 12.32 -17.05 14.97
CA PHE A 74 13.49 -17.85 15.33
C PHE A 74 14.37 -17.21 16.42
N ASP A 75 13.86 -16.19 17.12
CA ASP A 75 14.59 -15.45 18.18
C ASP A 75 16.00 -15.05 17.73
N ALA A 76 16.10 -14.53 16.50
CA ALA A 76 17.39 -14.22 15.90
C ALA A 76 18.00 -12.97 16.55
N ARG A 77 19.25 -13.07 16.97
CA ARG A 77 20.06 -11.92 17.35
C ARG A 77 20.66 -11.31 16.10
N TRP A 78 20.81 -9.99 16.10
CA TRP A 78 21.34 -9.30 14.93
C TRP A 78 22.18 -8.09 15.26
N GLN A 79 23.00 -7.70 14.30
CA GLN A 79 23.79 -6.48 14.30
C GLN A 79 24.09 -6.02 12.88
N VAL A 80 24.28 -4.70 12.69
CA VAL A 80 24.67 -4.12 11.41
C VAL A 80 26.11 -4.50 11.08
N CYS A 81 26.35 -4.83 9.82
CA CYS A 81 27.64 -5.33 9.35
C CYS A 81 27.82 -5.08 7.84
N THR A 82 28.98 -5.47 7.31
CA THR A 82 29.28 -5.31 5.88
C THR A 82 29.87 -6.57 5.27
N VAL A 83 29.70 -6.72 3.97
CA VAL A 83 30.34 -7.75 3.14
C VAL A 83 31.02 -7.06 1.96
N ARG A 84 32.17 -7.60 1.51
CA ARG A 84 32.92 -7.11 0.35
C ARG A 84 32.66 -7.95 -0.90
N GLY A 85 32.82 -7.36 -2.07
CA GLY A 85 32.71 -8.06 -3.36
C GLY A 85 31.28 -8.13 -3.90
N PHE A 86 30.39 -7.26 -3.44
CA PHE A 86 29.00 -7.20 -3.88
C PHE A 86 28.54 -5.76 -4.12
N ARG A 87 27.73 -5.57 -5.15
CA ARG A 87 26.99 -4.32 -5.39
C ARG A 87 25.50 -4.54 -5.20
N LEU A 88 24.81 -3.47 -4.83
CA LEU A 88 23.38 -3.52 -4.51
C LEU A 88 22.59 -2.75 -5.56
N TYR A 89 21.52 -3.38 -6.04
CA TYR A 89 20.62 -2.81 -7.04
C TYR A 89 19.15 -3.04 -6.68
N GLN A 90 18.26 -2.32 -7.34
CA GLN A 90 16.81 -2.51 -7.29
C GLN A 90 16.21 -2.17 -8.65
N GLN A 91 15.45 -3.09 -9.23
CA GLN A 91 14.68 -2.80 -10.44
C GLN A 91 13.47 -1.93 -10.12
N ASP A 92 13.13 -1.05 -11.05
CA ASP A 92 11.97 -0.16 -10.91
C ASP A 92 10.69 -0.99 -10.74
N GLY A 93 9.83 -0.59 -9.80
CA GLY A 93 8.58 -1.29 -9.48
C GLY A 93 8.72 -2.51 -8.55
N LEU A 94 9.94 -2.99 -8.26
CA LEU A 94 10.15 -4.01 -7.22
C LEU A 94 10.24 -3.36 -5.84
N PHE A 95 9.68 -4.01 -4.83
CA PHE A 95 9.72 -3.54 -3.44
C PHE A 95 10.96 -4.02 -2.67
N TYR A 96 11.85 -4.77 -3.31
CA TYR A 96 13.02 -5.41 -2.70
C TYR A 96 14.27 -5.20 -3.56
N PRO A 97 15.47 -5.13 -2.95
CA PRO A 97 16.71 -5.01 -3.69
C PRO A 97 17.30 -6.41 -3.99
N PHE A 98 18.35 -6.44 -4.81
CA PHE A 98 19.16 -7.63 -5.04
C PHE A 98 20.65 -7.27 -5.04
N ALA A 99 21.47 -8.12 -4.43
CA ALA A 99 22.92 -8.00 -4.50
C ALA A 99 23.45 -8.77 -5.71
N VAL A 100 24.52 -8.26 -6.32
CA VAL A 100 25.26 -8.92 -7.39
C VAL A 100 26.70 -9.11 -6.94
N LYS A 101 27.18 -10.34 -7.02
CA LYS A 101 28.58 -10.68 -6.69
C LYS A 101 29.51 -10.18 -7.79
N THR A 102 30.38 -9.23 -7.48
CA THR A 102 31.33 -8.62 -8.42
C THR A 102 32.74 -9.18 -8.26
N GLY A 103 33.08 -9.66 -7.06
CA GLY A 103 34.45 -10.10 -6.73
C GLY A 103 35.45 -8.96 -6.53
N HIS A 104 35.01 -7.70 -6.53
CA HIS A 104 35.86 -6.55 -6.25
C HIS A 104 35.80 -6.14 -4.78
N ASP A 105 36.93 -6.19 -4.06
CA ASP A 105 37.00 -5.88 -2.61
C ASP A 105 36.55 -4.45 -2.23
N GLY A 106 36.53 -3.53 -3.20
CA GLY A 106 36.07 -2.16 -3.04
C GLY A 106 34.54 -2.02 -3.09
N ASP A 107 33.83 -2.99 -3.66
CA ASP A 107 32.37 -3.01 -3.65
C ASP A 107 31.89 -3.51 -2.28
N ILE A 108 31.13 -2.67 -1.58
CA ILE A 108 30.62 -2.95 -0.23
C ILE A 108 29.12 -3.19 -0.31
N LEU A 109 28.65 -4.13 0.50
CA LEU A 109 27.24 -4.37 0.76
C LEU A 109 27.01 -4.25 2.27
N VAL A 110 26.05 -3.42 2.66
CA VAL A 110 25.67 -3.15 4.05
C VAL A 110 24.38 -3.91 4.36
N GLY A 111 24.31 -4.47 5.56
CA GLY A 111 23.16 -5.26 5.98
C GLY A 111 23.21 -5.62 7.46
N THR A 112 22.44 -6.63 7.83
CA THR A 112 22.40 -7.20 9.19
C THR A 112 22.84 -8.66 9.18
N LEU A 113 23.69 -9.04 10.12
CA LEU A 113 24.03 -10.43 10.39
C LEU A 113 23.00 -11.02 11.35
N LEU A 114 22.31 -12.07 10.94
CA LEU A 114 21.41 -12.86 11.78
C LEU A 114 22.16 -14.05 12.38
N GLN A 115 22.05 -14.21 13.68
CA GLN A 115 22.61 -15.33 14.45
C GLN A 115 21.51 -15.96 15.31
N PHE A 116 21.45 -17.27 15.35
CA PHE A 116 20.37 -18.01 16.00
C PHE A 116 20.84 -18.66 17.32
N PRO A 117 19.92 -18.96 18.25
CA PRO A 117 20.27 -19.50 19.57
C PRO A 117 21.01 -20.84 19.53
N ASP A 118 20.67 -21.68 18.55
CA ASP A 118 21.21 -23.03 18.40
C ASP A 118 21.18 -23.49 16.92
N GLU A 119 21.85 -24.61 16.65
CA GLU A 119 22.01 -25.17 15.30
C GLU A 119 20.68 -25.62 14.66
N VAL A 120 19.75 -26.16 15.45
CA VAL A 120 18.45 -26.64 14.95
C VAL A 120 17.59 -25.46 14.49
N THR A 121 17.57 -24.40 15.31
CA THR A 121 16.90 -23.14 15.01
C THR A 121 17.53 -22.48 13.79
N ALA A 122 18.87 -22.44 13.71
CA ALA A 122 19.59 -21.90 12.56
C ALA A 122 19.24 -22.62 11.25
N LYS A 123 19.24 -23.96 11.25
CA LYS A 123 18.89 -24.78 10.08
C LYS A 123 17.45 -24.53 9.62
N SER A 124 16.52 -24.42 10.57
CA SER A 124 15.12 -24.12 10.29
C SER A 124 14.94 -22.72 9.69
N ALA A 125 15.63 -21.72 10.25
CA ALA A 125 15.61 -20.35 9.74
C ALA A 125 16.22 -20.24 8.33
N ILE A 126 17.34 -20.92 8.09
CA ILE A 126 17.97 -21.01 6.76
C ILE A 126 17.00 -21.64 5.76
N GLY A 127 16.33 -22.75 6.12
CA GLY A 127 15.32 -23.37 5.28
C GLY A 127 14.14 -22.46 4.95
N LYS A 128 13.68 -21.64 5.91
CA LYS A 128 12.65 -20.61 5.64
C LYS A 128 13.17 -19.53 4.69
N CYS A 129 14.40 -19.04 4.88
CA CYS A 129 15.02 -18.06 4.00
C CYS A 129 15.20 -18.60 2.58
N ASP A 130 15.58 -19.87 2.43
CA ASP A 130 15.65 -20.55 1.13
C ASP A 130 14.29 -20.52 0.41
N GLY A 131 13.20 -20.77 1.14
CA GLY A 131 11.84 -20.68 0.60
C GLY A 131 11.41 -19.26 0.21
N ILE A 132 11.83 -18.24 0.98
CA ILE A 132 11.54 -16.83 0.70
C ILE A 132 12.28 -16.36 -0.56
N GLU A 133 13.56 -16.71 -0.69
CA GLU A 133 14.45 -16.28 -1.77
C GLU A 133 14.38 -17.20 -3.01
N GLY A 134 13.57 -18.27 -2.95
CA GLY A 134 13.43 -19.24 -4.03
C GLY A 134 14.72 -20.01 -4.34
N PHE A 135 15.59 -20.19 -3.35
CA PHE A 135 16.83 -20.96 -3.47
C PHE A 135 16.58 -22.43 -3.14
N SER A 136 17.18 -23.34 -3.91
CA SER A 136 17.22 -24.78 -3.61
C SER A 136 18.67 -25.24 -3.45
N PRO A 137 19.04 -25.88 -2.31
CA PRO A 137 20.37 -26.44 -2.15
C PRO A 137 20.65 -27.62 -3.10
N GLU A 138 19.62 -28.33 -3.55
CA GLU A 138 19.72 -29.42 -4.53
C GLU A 138 19.95 -28.89 -5.95
N SER A 139 19.58 -27.64 -6.23
CA SER A 139 19.68 -27.00 -7.55
C SER A 139 20.09 -25.53 -7.39
N PRO A 140 21.32 -25.25 -6.92
CA PRO A 140 21.74 -23.93 -6.46
C PRO A 140 21.82 -22.85 -7.55
N MET A 141 21.66 -23.24 -8.81
CA MET A 141 21.68 -22.36 -9.98
C MET A 141 20.30 -22.14 -10.61
N ASP A 142 19.27 -22.88 -10.18
CA ASP A 142 17.96 -22.90 -10.85
C ASP A 142 16.93 -21.98 -10.17
N GLY A 143 17.31 -21.33 -9.06
CA GLY A 143 16.50 -20.38 -8.31
C GLY A 143 16.64 -18.93 -8.80
N LEU A 144 15.71 -18.06 -8.37
CA LEU A 144 15.81 -16.61 -8.59
C LEU A 144 17.08 -16.04 -7.94
N TYR A 145 17.40 -16.52 -6.73
CA TYR A 145 18.61 -16.20 -6.01
C TYR A 145 19.55 -17.42 -5.94
N GLN A 146 20.84 -17.12 -5.94
CA GLN A 146 21.94 -18.01 -5.62
C GLN A 146 22.39 -17.75 -4.17
N ARG A 147 22.99 -18.74 -3.52
CA ARG A 147 23.52 -18.59 -2.14
C ARG A 147 25.03 -18.77 -2.12
N ALA A 148 25.72 -17.88 -1.43
CA ALA A 148 27.16 -17.94 -1.23
C ALA A 148 27.51 -17.89 0.26
N VAL A 149 28.66 -18.47 0.64
CA VAL A 149 29.29 -18.24 1.94
C VAL A 149 30.21 -17.03 1.82
N VAL A 150 30.08 -16.08 2.74
CA VAL A 150 30.86 -14.85 2.76
C VAL A 150 31.47 -14.59 4.14
N GLU A 151 32.61 -13.91 4.16
CA GLU A 151 33.17 -13.31 5.37
C GLU A 151 32.46 -11.98 5.64
N VAL A 152 31.66 -11.95 6.70
CA VAL A 152 30.97 -10.75 7.17
C VAL A 152 31.89 -9.98 8.10
N CYS A 153 32.13 -8.71 7.79
CA CYS A 153 32.93 -7.80 8.60
C CYS A 153 32.08 -7.14 9.69
N LEU A 154 32.46 -7.40 10.95
CA LEU A 154 31.93 -6.81 12.18
C LEU A 154 32.99 -5.89 12.81
N PRO A 155 32.61 -4.98 13.73
CA PRO A 155 33.59 -4.17 14.46
C PRO A 155 34.63 -5.02 15.21
N GLU A 156 34.23 -6.18 15.75
CA GLU A 156 35.06 -7.05 16.58
C GLU A 156 35.77 -8.17 15.79
N GLY A 157 35.52 -8.32 14.49
CA GLY A 157 36.13 -9.38 13.69
C GLY A 157 35.35 -9.80 12.44
N THR A 158 35.51 -11.05 12.04
CA THR A 158 34.83 -11.61 10.86
C THR A 158 34.10 -12.91 11.20
N VAL A 159 32.91 -13.10 10.64
CA VAL A 159 32.08 -14.31 10.80
C VAL A 159 31.68 -14.84 9.43
N LEU A 160 31.66 -16.16 9.25
CA LEU A 160 31.12 -16.77 8.03
C LEU A 160 29.59 -16.80 8.08
N ALA A 161 28.95 -16.33 7.02
CA ALA A 161 27.49 -16.34 6.88
C ALA A 161 27.07 -16.68 5.45
N TYR A 162 25.83 -17.14 5.29
CA TYR A 162 25.18 -17.22 3.99
C TYR A 162 24.70 -15.84 3.52
N VAL A 163 24.81 -15.58 2.23
CA VAL A 163 24.17 -14.43 1.56
C VAL A 163 23.47 -14.91 0.30
N TYR A 164 22.26 -14.42 0.07
CA TYR A 164 21.51 -14.64 -1.18
C TYR A 164 21.87 -13.55 -2.17
N HIS A 165 22.08 -13.85 -3.45
CA HIS A 165 22.42 -12.85 -4.47
C HIS A 165 21.89 -13.28 -5.83
N GLN A 166 21.79 -12.37 -6.78
CA GLN A 166 21.39 -12.68 -8.15
C GLN A 166 22.61 -12.63 -9.09
N PRO A 167 22.55 -13.31 -10.25
CA PRO A 167 23.40 -12.95 -11.38
C PRO A 167 23.11 -11.51 -11.82
N MET A 168 24.06 -10.86 -12.48
CA MET A 168 23.83 -9.51 -13.02
C MET A 168 22.72 -9.58 -14.10
N PRO A 169 21.57 -8.93 -13.93
CA PRO A 169 20.57 -8.83 -14.99
C PRO A 169 21.07 -7.91 -16.12
N GLU A 170 20.47 -8.02 -17.31
CA GLU A 170 20.80 -7.14 -18.45
C GLU A 170 20.53 -5.66 -18.11
N GLU A 171 19.45 -5.40 -17.37
CA GLU A 171 19.06 -4.09 -16.87
C GLU A 171 18.99 -4.12 -15.34
N PRO A 172 20.05 -3.66 -14.63
CA PRO A 172 20.13 -3.75 -13.17
C PRO A 172 19.25 -2.73 -12.45
N GLY A 173 18.66 -1.76 -13.14
CA GLY A 173 17.86 -0.71 -12.53
C GLY A 173 18.69 0.24 -11.68
N ARG A 174 18.14 0.67 -10.55
CA ARG A 174 18.75 1.62 -9.62
C ARG A 174 19.91 0.98 -8.86
N HIS A 175 21.07 1.64 -8.85
CA HIS A 175 22.25 1.24 -8.09
C HIS A 175 22.34 1.99 -6.75
N PHE A 176 22.78 1.30 -5.69
CA PHE A 176 23.04 1.87 -4.36
C PHE A 176 24.55 1.93 -4.12
N PRO A 177 25.21 3.07 -4.38
CA PRO A 177 26.67 3.15 -4.37
C PRO A 177 27.29 2.93 -2.98
N GLY A 178 26.56 3.27 -1.90
CA GLY A 178 26.99 2.97 -0.52
C GLY A 178 26.80 1.50 -0.13
N GLY A 179 26.15 0.69 -0.97
CA GLY A 179 25.84 -0.70 -0.67
C GLY A 179 24.73 -0.89 0.37
N ASP A 180 24.09 0.19 0.82
CA ASP A 180 23.05 0.16 1.84
C ASP A 180 21.70 0.52 1.21
N TRP A 181 20.75 -0.41 1.29
CA TRP A 181 19.40 -0.21 0.77
C TRP A 181 18.60 0.85 1.56
N LEU A 182 18.90 0.98 2.85
CA LEU A 182 18.24 1.89 3.77
C LEU A 182 18.99 3.21 3.92
N GLU A 183 20.07 3.42 3.15
CA GLU A 183 20.71 4.72 3.08
C GLU A 183 19.67 5.75 2.64
N PRO A 184 19.48 6.84 3.42
CA PRO A 184 18.58 7.89 2.99
C PRO A 184 19.04 8.34 1.61
N GLU A 185 18.12 8.37 0.65
CA GLU A 185 18.42 8.92 -0.67
C GLU A 185 19.16 10.22 -0.47
N ALA A 186 20.42 10.27 -0.93
CA ALA A 186 21.14 11.52 -1.01
C ALA A 186 20.16 12.49 -1.66
N PRO A 187 19.79 13.60 -0.99
CA PRO A 187 18.75 14.48 -1.48
C PRO A 187 19.11 14.78 -2.92
N ARG A 188 18.25 14.34 -3.86
CA ARG A 188 18.46 14.57 -5.29
C ARG A 188 18.89 16.02 -5.39
N GLN A 189 20.13 16.26 -5.82
CA GLN A 189 20.62 17.63 -5.96
C GLN A 189 19.55 18.37 -6.75
N PRO A 190 18.95 19.43 -6.20
CA PRO A 190 17.89 20.16 -6.87
C PRO A 190 18.51 20.97 -8.00
N ASP A 191 18.95 20.29 -9.05
CA ASP A 191 19.34 20.88 -10.32
C ASP A 191 18.12 21.19 -11.21
N ALA A 192 16.91 20.90 -10.72
CA ALA A 192 15.71 21.44 -11.30
C ALA A 192 15.40 22.78 -10.62
N GLN A 193 15.67 23.86 -11.34
CA GLN A 193 14.95 25.12 -11.14
C GLN A 193 13.46 24.82 -10.91
N PRO A 194 12.74 25.60 -10.07
CA PRO A 194 11.31 25.44 -9.93
C PRO A 194 10.69 25.35 -11.32
N VAL A 195 10.12 24.19 -11.64
CA VAL A 195 9.44 24.03 -12.92
C VAL A 195 8.24 24.96 -12.82
N ASP A 196 8.25 26.05 -13.60
CA ASP A 196 7.21 27.10 -13.57
C ASP A 196 5.80 26.55 -13.83
N ASP A 197 5.68 25.30 -14.32
CA ASP A 197 4.43 24.58 -14.48
C ASP A 197 4.36 23.32 -13.58
N PRO A 198 3.60 23.35 -12.47
CA PRO A 198 3.41 22.18 -11.60
C PRO A 198 2.72 21.01 -12.32
N MET A 199 1.93 21.26 -13.37
CA MET A 199 1.33 20.20 -14.16
C MET A 199 2.38 19.44 -14.97
N ALA A 200 3.32 20.16 -15.60
CA ALA A 200 4.43 19.54 -16.34
C ALA A 200 5.29 18.63 -15.44
N ALA A 201 5.51 19.04 -14.19
CA ALA A 201 6.20 18.22 -13.20
C ALA A 201 5.45 16.92 -12.87
N LEU A 202 4.12 16.99 -12.70
CA LEU A 202 3.28 15.82 -12.43
C LEU A 202 3.22 14.85 -13.61
N LEU A 203 3.20 15.38 -14.84
CA LEU A 203 3.28 14.60 -16.07
C LEU A 203 4.69 14.04 -16.31
N ALA A 204 5.70 14.50 -15.57
CA ALA A 204 7.09 14.05 -15.62
C ALA A 204 7.67 14.02 -17.06
N GLY A 205 7.36 15.05 -17.84
CA GLY A 205 7.75 15.14 -19.26
C GLY A 205 6.97 14.20 -20.18
N GLY A 206 5.74 13.84 -19.81
CA GLY A 206 4.88 12.92 -20.57
C GLY A 206 5.05 11.44 -20.20
N ARG A 207 5.94 11.11 -19.26
CA ARG A 207 6.12 9.75 -18.74
C ARG A 207 4.93 9.27 -17.91
N ARG A 208 4.13 10.21 -17.38
CA ARG A 208 2.93 9.92 -16.60
C ARG A 208 1.69 10.40 -17.32
N ARG A 209 0.61 9.62 -17.19
CA ARG A 209 -0.72 9.91 -17.70
C ARG A 209 -1.63 10.28 -16.53
N ALA A 210 -2.39 11.36 -16.67
CA ALA A 210 -3.47 11.64 -15.74
C ALA A 210 -4.52 10.52 -15.84
N THR A 211 -4.86 9.89 -14.73
CA THR A 211 -5.81 8.78 -14.66
C THR A 211 -6.97 9.17 -13.77
N PHE A 212 -8.15 9.36 -14.37
CA PHE A 212 -9.36 9.85 -13.72
C PHE A 212 -10.17 8.70 -13.10
N GLY A 213 -10.13 8.59 -11.77
CA GLY A 213 -10.94 7.69 -10.97
C GLY A 213 -12.24 8.34 -10.52
N PHE A 214 -13.36 7.88 -11.05
CA PHE A 214 -14.73 8.34 -10.70
C PHE A 214 -15.57 7.26 -10.01
N GLY A 215 -15.09 6.02 -9.98
CA GLY A 215 -15.71 4.88 -9.31
C GLY A 215 -15.09 4.59 -7.94
N SER A 216 -14.96 3.30 -7.59
CA SER A 216 -14.38 2.86 -6.32
C SER A 216 -12.88 3.17 -6.16
N ASN A 217 -12.16 3.40 -7.26
CA ASN A 217 -10.71 3.62 -7.30
C ASN A 217 -10.30 4.95 -6.65
N SER A 218 -10.36 5.00 -5.32
CA SER A 218 -9.72 6.03 -4.52
C SER A 218 -8.20 5.94 -4.61
N VAL A 219 -7.50 7.01 -4.25
CA VAL A 219 -6.02 7.02 -4.18
C VAL A 219 -5.54 5.86 -3.31
N ARG A 220 -6.12 5.69 -2.12
CA ARG A 220 -5.87 4.54 -1.26
C ARG A 220 -5.94 3.24 -2.03
N GLN A 221 -7.08 2.93 -2.66
CA GLN A 221 -7.25 1.67 -3.39
C GLN A 221 -6.22 1.50 -4.51
N LEU A 222 -5.88 2.59 -5.21
CA LEU A 222 -4.83 2.57 -6.24
C LEU A 222 -3.44 2.25 -5.64
N ARG A 223 -3.06 2.81 -4.49
CA ARG A 223 -1.80 2.47 -3.81
C ARG A 223 -1.69 0.97 -3.53
N GLY A 224 -2.74 0.36 -2.99
CA GLY A 224 -2.76 -1.08 -2.71
C GLY A 224 -2.73 -1.95 -3.98
N ARG A 225 -3.33 -1.48 -5.07
CA ARG A 225 -3.34 -2.22 -6.36
C ARG A 225 -2.02 -2.11 -7.12
N ILE A 226 -1.38 -0.94 -7.06
CA ILE A 226 -0.19 -0.57 -7.85
C ILE A 226 1.11 -0.79 -7.06
N GLY A 227 1.05 -0.75 -5.73
CA GLY A 227 2.22 -0.87 -4.85
C GLY A 227 3.00 0.43 -4.65
N ASP A 228 2.46 1.58 -5.07
CA ASP A 228 3.08 2.89 -4.92
C ASP A 228 2.44 3.66 -3.75
N GLN A 229 3.10 3.69 -2.60
CA GLN A 229 2.63 4.42 -1.41
C GLN A 229 2.74 5.94 -1.55
N GLY A 230 3.59 6.42 -2.48
CA GLY A 230 3.79 7.84 -2.77
C GLY A 230 2.71 8.44 -3.66
N LEU A 231 1.83 7.61 -4.24
CA LEU A 231 0.79 8.06 -5.16
C LEU A 231 -0.13 9.10 -4.51
N ARG A 232 -0.42 10.21 -5.21
CA ARG A 232 -1.29 11.29 -4.72
C ARG A 232 -2.51 11.46 -5.62
N GLY A 233 -3.61 11.86 -5.01
CA GLY A 233 -4.82 12.26 -5.73
C GLY A 233 -5.00 13.76 -5.80
N TYR A 234 -5.61 14.20 -6.90
CA TYR A 234 -5.96 15.58 -7.18
C TYR A 234 -7.45 15.67 -7.51
N PRO A 235 -8.21 16.63 -6.96
CA PRO A 235 -9.59 16.86 -7.38
C PRO A 235 -9.68 17.09 -8.88
N ALA A 236 -10.60 16.40 -9.54
CA ALA A 236 -10.71 16.44 -10.99
C ALA A 236 -12.16 16.41 -11.44
N ARG A 237 -12.41 17.00 -12.61
CA ARG A 237 -13.73 17.01 -13.24
C ARG A 237 -13.63 16.84 -14.75
N VAL A 238 -14.62 16.15 -15.32
CA VAL A 238 -14.74 15.94 -16.77
C VAL A 238 -16.08 16.50 -17.24
N ALA A 239 -16.03 17.50 -18.13
CA ALA A 239 -17.22 18.15 -18.67
C ALA A 239 -17.93 17.28 -19.71
N GLY A 240 -19.25 17.43 -19.83
CA GLY A 240 -20.07 16.69 -20.78
C GLY A 240 -20.25 15.21 -20.44
N GLN A 241 -19.91 14.79 -19.22
CA GLN A 241 -20.04 13.42 -18.73
C GLN A 241 -20.81 13.39 -17.41
N VAL A 242 -21.43 12.27 -17.10
CA VAL A 242 -21.97 11.96 -15.76
C VAL A 242 -21.57 10.56 -15.31
N LEU A 243 -21.51 10.37 -14.00
CA LEU A 243 -21.44 9.05 -13.38
C LEU A 243 -22.75 8.31 -13.62
N ALA A 244 -22.66 7.07 -14.11
CA ALA A 244 -23.76 6.12 -14.24
C ALA A 244 -23.34 4.75 -13.69
N PHE A 245 -24.28 3.81 -13.59
CA PHE A 245 -24.02 2.46 -13.09
C PHE A 245 -24.49 1.40 -14.10
N ALA A 246 -23.57 0.47 -14.41
CA ALA A 246 -23.73 -0.58 -15.40
C ALA A 246 -23.27 -1.94 -14.84
N GLY A 247 -23.98 -3.01 -15.17
CA GLY A 247 -23.76 -4.34 -14.59
C GLY A 247 -23.89 -5.46 -15.63
N PRO A 248 -23.90 -6.73 -15.18
CA PRO A 248 -23.72 -7.15 -13.79
C PRO A 248 -22.24 -7.05 -13.32
N ASN A 249 -22.01 -6.98 -12.01
CA ASN A 249 -20.70 -7.18 -11.38
C ASN A 249 -20.86 -8.00 -10.08
N HIS A 250 -20.25 -9.19 -10.05
CA HIS A 250 -20.33 -10.10 -8.90
C HIS A 250 -19.30 -9.80 -7.81
N SER A 251 -18.20 -9.10 -8.12
CA SER A 251 -17.18 -8.76 -7.11
C SER A 251 -17.69 -7.77 -6.05
N TRP A 252 -18.74 -7.00 -6.37
CA TRP A 252 -19.40 -6.06 -5.47
C TRP A 252 -20.74 -6.57 -4.93
N ALA A 253 -21.04 -7.86 -5.09
CA ALA A 253 -22.25 -8.51 -4.60
C ALA A 253 -22.18 -8.79 -3.08
N HIS A 254 -22.06 -7.73 -2.29
CA HIS A 254 -21.93 -7.82 -0.82
C HIS A 254 -23.27 -7.71 -0.07
N GLY A 255 -24.39 -7.57 -0.78
CA GLY A 255 -25.74 -7.56 -0.21
C GLY A 255 -26.18 -8.94 0.31
N GLU A 256 -27.25 -8.98 1.10
CA GLU A 256 -27.79 -10.22 1.69
C GLU A 256 -28.16 -11.28 0.66
N ASP A 257 -28.70 -10.85 -0.48
CA ASP A 257 -29.09 -11.72 -1.60
C ASP A 257 -27.93 -12.10 -2.51
N ALA A 258 -26.74 -11.53 -2.28
CA ALA A 258 -25.56 -11.65 -3.15
C ALA A 258 -25.88 -11.37 -4.64
N ALA A 259 -26.85 -10.50 -4.91
CA ALA A 259 -27.17 -10.10 -6.27
C ALA A 259 -26.02 -9.28 -6.88
N PRO A 260 -25.71 -9.47 -8.18
CA PRO A 260 -24.71 -8.65 -8.85
C PRO A 260 -25.15 -7.18 -8.85
N GLY A 261 -24.22 -6.30 -8.51
CA GLY A 261 -24.44 -4.85 -8.52
C GLY A 261 -23.98 -4.19 -9.81
N GLY A 262 -24.45 -2.96 -10.04
CA GLY A 262 -23.87 -2.07 -11.04
C GLY A 262 -22.54 -1.49 -10.57
N THR A 263 -21.58 -1.36 -11.49
CA THR A 263 -20.33 -0.62 -11.29
C THR A 263 -20.35 0.70 -12.05
N ALA A 264 -19.57 1.66 -11.56
CA ALA A 264 -19.47 3.00 -12.11
C ALA A 264 -19.02 2.97 -13.58
N THR A 265 -19.62 3.79 -14.41
CA THR A 265 -19.18 4.11 -15.77
C THR A 265 -19.43 5.59 -16.06
N LEU A 266 -18.79 6.13 -17.11
CA LEU A 266 -19.07 7.48 -17.61
C LEU A 266 -19.97 7.40 -18.82
N VAL A 267 -20.99 8.25 -18.86
CA VAL A 267 -21.87 8.39 -20.02
C VAL A 267 -21.97 9.85 -20.45
N PRO A 268 -22.00 10.13 -21.77
CA PRO A 268 -22.14 11.49 -22.27
C PRO A 268 -23.45 12.14 -21.81
N ARG A 269 -23.34 13.37 -21.32
CA ARG A 269 -24.49 14.21 -20.97
C ARG A 269 -24.08 15.67 -21.08
N GLU A 270 -24.57 16.33 -22.12
CA GLU A 270 -24.28 17.74 -22.37
C GLU A 270 -24.70 18.63 -21.19
N GLY A 271 -23.85 19.60 -20.85
CA GLY A 271 -24.06 20.51 -19.72
C GLY A 271 -23.77 19.91 -18.35
N SER A 272 -23.50 18.60 -18.26
CA SER A 272 -23.15 17.94 -17.00
C SER A 272 -21.64 17.87 -16.76
N VAL A 273 -21.26 17.51 -15.53
CA VAL A 273 -19.88 17.33 -15.11
C VAL A 273 -19.76 16.07 -14.25
N ALA A 274 -18.81 15.19 -14.59
CA ALA A 274 -18.43 14.07 -13.75
C ALA A 274 -17.32 14.49 -12.79
N LEU A 275 -17.49 14.20 -11.50
CA LEU A 275 -16.52 14.50 -10.44
C LEU A 275 -15.71 13.25 -10.10
N GLY A 276 -14.42 13.42 -9.79
CA GLY A 276 -13.57 12.32 -9.38
C GLY A 276 -12.21 12.76 -8.84
N THR A 277 -11.25 11.85 -8.90
CA THR A 277 -9.88 12.07 -8.47
C THR A 277 -8.94 11.70 -9.60
N VAL A 278 -7.96 12.54 -9.93
CA VAL A 278 -6.85 12.16 -10.82
C VAL A 278 -5.66 11.69 -10.00
N ALA A 279 -5.08 10.58 -10.42
CA ALA A 279 -3.73 10.16 -10.05
C ALA A 279 -2.86 10.14 -11.31
N PHE A 280 -1.58 10.49 -11.19
CA PHE A 280 -0.64 10.51 -12.32
C PHE A 280 0.15 9.20 -12.33
N LEU A 281 -0.12 8.36 -13.32
CA LEU A 281 0.39 6.99 -13.39
C LEU A 281 1.35 6.81 -14.56
N GLU A 282 2.39 6.01 -14.36
CA GLU A 282 3.28 5.54 -15.43
C GLU A 282 2.57 4.45 -16.27
N GLU A 283 3.08 4.14 -17.46
CA GLU A 283 2.40 3.21 -18.37
C GLU A 283 2.38 1.78 -17.79
N GLU A 284 3.41 1.38 -17.08
CA GLU A 284 3.51 0.09 -16.39
C GLU A 284 2.45 -0.02 -15.28
N GLN A 285 2.24 1.06 -14.53
CA GLN A 285 1.20 1.14 -13.50
C GLN A 285 -0.21 1.09 -14.11
N LEU A 286 -0.39 1.71 -15.28
CA LEU A 286 -1.61 1.65 -16.07
C LEU A 286 -1.89 0.22 -16.59
N GLN A 287 -0.89 -0.48 -17.11
CA GLN A 287 -1.01 -1.89 -17.52
C GLN A 287 -1.35 -2.82 -16.33
N GLN A 288 -0.84 -2.50 -15.14
CA GLN A 288 -1.26 -3.18 -13.92
C GLN A 288 -2.74 -2.92 -13.61
N LEU A 289 -3.19 -1.67 -13.76
CA LEU A 289 -4.59 -1.30 -13.55
C LEU A 289 -5.52 -1.93 -14.59
N ASP A 290 -5.11 -2.06 -15.86
CA ASP A 290 -5.87 -2.77 -16.92
C ASP A 290 -6.29 -4.17 -16.50
N ARG A 291 -5.41 -4.90 -15.81
CA ARG A 291 -5.70 -6.25 -15.32
C ARG A 291 -6.82 -6.25 -14.27
N TYR A 292 -6.86 -5.24 -13.40
CA TYR A 292 -7.93 -5.09 -12.41
C TYR A 292 -9.24 -4.63 -13.03
N GLU A 293 -9.18 -3.77 -14.05
CA GLU A 293 -10.35 -3.26 -14.75
C GLU A 293 -10.84 -4.23 -15.85
N GLY A 294 -10.10 -5.32 -16.12
CA GLY A 294 -10.48 -6.32 -17.12
C GLY A 294 -10.45 -5.80 -18.55
N VAL A 295 -9.51 -4.92 -18.87
CA VAL A 295 -9.32 -4.39 -20.23
C VAL A 295 -8.76 -5.48 -21.16
N PRO A 296 -9.22 -5.58 -22.43
CA PRO A 296 -10.28 -4.81 -23.08
C PRO A 296 -11.61 -5.59 -23.13
N TYR A 297 -12.00 -6.31 -22.08
CA TYR A 297 -13.20 -7.16 -22.09
C TYR A 297 -14.35 -6.58 -21.27
N ILE A 298 -14.04 -6.01 -20.10
CA ILE A 298 -15.05 -5.43 -19.19
C ILE A 298 -15.10 -3.91 -19.36
N HIS A 299 -13.93 -3.27 -19.43
CA HIS A 299 -13.81 -1.83 -19.61
C HIS A 299 -12.93 -1.50 -20.82
N ASP A 300 -13.23 -0.35 -21.42
CA ASP A 300 -12.36 0.37 -22.34
C ASP A 300 -11.56 1.43 -21.60
N ARG A 301 -10.28 1.53 -21.93
CA ARG A 301 -9.48 2.70 -21.60
C ARG A 301 -9.81 3.82 -22.59
N ARG A 302 -10.35 4.95 -22.12
CA ARG A 302 -10.72 6.11 -22.95
C ARG A 302 -10.06 7.39 -22.43
N GLU A 303 -9.76 8.30 -23.35
CA GLU A 303 -9.23 9.62 -23.00
C GLU A 303 -10.34 10.67 -22.98
N PHE A 304 -10.27 11.57 -22.00
CA PHE A 304 -11.20 12.66 -21.79
C PHE A 304 -10.47 13.96 -21.54
N ASP A 305 -11.06 15.08 -21.97
CA ASP A 305 -10.64 16.41 -21.55
C ASP A 305 -11.06 16.65 -20.10
N ALA A 306 -10.09 16.66 -19.20
CA ALA A 306 -10.31 16.84 -17.77
C ALA A 306 -9.74 18.18 -17.28
N GLU A 307 -10.34 18.71 -16.22
CA GLU A 307 -9.76 19.78 -15.41
C GLU A 307 -9.34 19.21 -14.07
N VAL A 308 -8.10 19.47 -13.66
CA VAL A 308 -7.49 18.95 -12.43
C VAL A 308 -7.03 20.13 -11.57
N LEU A 309 -7.38 20.13 -10.30
CA LEU A 309 -6.99 21.17 -9.35
C LEU A 309 -5.55 20.89 -8.86
N VAL A 310 -4.60 21.73 -9.28
CA VAL A 310 -3.18 21.62 -8.92
C VAL A 310 -2.68 22.98 -8.45
N GLY A 311 -2.14 23.06 -7.24
CA GLY A 311 -1.65 24.32 -6.66
C GLY A 311 -2.74 25.37 -6.49
N GLY A 312 -3.99 24.95 -6.22
CA GLY A 312 -5.14 25.84 -6.09
C GLY A 312 -5.76 26.31 -7.41
N GLU A 313 -5.24 25.89 -8.57
CA GLU A 313 -5.73 26.28 -9.89
C GLU A 313 -6.24 25.08 -10.70
N TRP A 314 -7.36 25.26 -11.40
CA TRP A 314 -7.87 24.26 -12.34
C TRP A 314 -7.05 24.29 -13.63
N ARG A 315 -6.41 23.17 -13.96
CA ARG A 315 -5.58 23.01 -15.17
C ARG A 315 -6.16 21.93 -16.07
N ARG A 316 -6.21 22.21 -17.37
CA ARG A 316 -6.71 21.25 -18.38
C ARG A 316 -5.64 20.23 -18.72
N THR A 317 -6.05 18.97 -18.85
CA THR A 317 -5.19 17.88 -19.30
C THR A 317 -6.03 16.75 -19.90
N ALA A 318 -5.43 15.94 -20.78
CA ALA A 318 -6.05 14.69 -21.21
C ALA A 318 -5.91 13.66 -20.08
N ALA A 319 -7.04 13.10 -19.65
CA ALA A 319 -7.07 12.07 -18.62
C ALA A 319 -7.64 10.76 -19.16
N VAL A 320 -6.97 9.66 -18.83
CA VAL A 320 -7.42 8.30 -19.08
C VAL A 320 -8.46 7.92 -18.03
N ALA A 321 -9.57 7.32 -18.44
CA ALA A 321 -10.56 6.73 -17.55
C ALA A 321 -11.05 5.38 -18.10
N TYR A 322 -11.53 4.50 -17.22
CA TYR A 322 -12.03 3.17 -17.58
C TYR A 322 -13.55 3.21 -17.70
N VAL A 323 -14.08 2.97 -18.90
CA VAL A 323 -15.52 3.05 -19.21
C VAL A 323 -16.02 1.66 -19.53
N LYS A 324 -17.13 1.23 -18.95
CA LYS A 324 -17.66 -0.13 -19.16
C LYS A 324 -18.12 -0.31 -20.62
N GLN A 325 -17.68 -1.39 -21.28
CA GLN A 325 -18.01 -1.65 -22.69
C GLN A 325 -19.49 -1.98 -22.87
N ASP A 326 -19.97 -2.98 -22.15
CA ASP A 326 -21.38 -3.37 -22.16
C ASP A 326 -22.15 -2.60 -21.10
N SER A 327 -22.35 -1.31 -21.39
CA SER A 327 -23.13 -0.42 -20.55
C SER A 327 -24.61 -0.42 -20.92
N ALA A 328 -25.12 -1.32 -21.76
CA ALA A 328 -26.53 -1.22 -22.17
C ALA A 328 -27.50 -1.51 -21.01
N GLU A 329 -27.11 -2.38 -20.07
CA GLU A 329 -27.96 -2.83 -18.98
C GLU A 329 -27.69 -2.07 -17.66
N TRP A 330 -28.72 -1.45 -17.13
CA TRP A 330 -28.69 -0.82 -15.82
C TRP A 330 -28.79 -1.87 -14.71
N TYR A 331 -27.88 -1.78 -13.74
CA TYR A 331 -27.98 -2.49 -12.48
C TYR A 331 -27.83 -1.48 -11.34
N PRO A 332 -28.64 -1.57 -10.28
CA PRO A 332 -28.43 -0.76 -9.09
C PRO A 332 -27.06 -1.13 -8.49
N PRO A 333 -26.22 -0.14 -8.10
CA PRO A 333 -25.00 -0.44 -7.36
C PRO A 333 -25.33 -0.99 -5.97
N SER A 334 -24.46 -1.85 -5.44
CA SER A 334 -24.58 -2.29 -4.05
C SER A 334 -24.24 -1.15 -3.09
N GLU A 335 -24.74 -1.23 -1.85
CA GLU A 335 -24.45 -0.22 -0.84
C GLU A 335 -22.95 -0.09 -0.55
N ALA A 336 -22.23 -1.21 -0.46
CA ALA A 336 -20.77 -1.21 -0.27
C ALA A 336 -20.04 -0.50 -1.42
N TYR A 337 -20.54 -0.66 -2.65
CA TYR A 337 -19.98 0.05 -3.80
C TYR A 337 -20.29 1.55 -3.76
N CYS A 338 -21.49 1.93 -3.33
CA CYS A 338 -21.86 3.33 -3.13
C CYS A 338 -20.97 4.00 -2.08
N CYS A 339 -20.66 3.33 -0.96
CA CYS A 339 -19.68 3.78 0.02
C CYS A 339 -18.31 4.05 -0.63
N ALA A 340 -17.81 3.12 -1.45
CA ALA A 340 -16.52 3.25 -2.12
C ALA A 340 -16.48 4.46 -3.08
N VAL A 341 -17.51 4.62 -3.91
CA VAL A 341 -17.63 5.73 -4.86
C VAL A 341 -17.75 7.06 -4.11
N LEU A 342 -18.65 7.14 -3.13
CA LEU A 342 -18.87 8.38 -2.38
C LEU A 342 -17.60 8.78 -1.62
N ARG A 343 -16.86 7.83 -1.01
CA ARG A 343 -15.60 8.11 -0.33
C ARG A 343 -14.54 8.67 -1.28
N ASN A 344 -14.41 8.09 -2.48
CA ASN A 344 -13.49 8.61 -3.50
C ASN A 344 -13.85 10.05 -3.87
N VAL A 345 -15.11 10.31 -4.20
CA VAL A 345 -15.59 11.64 -4.62
C VAL A 345 -15.50 12.65 -3.48
N ARG A 346 -15.91 12.30 -2.26
CA ARG A 346 -15.89 13.18 -1.08
C ARG A 346 -14.50 13.61 -0.67
N GLY A 347 -13.50 12.76 -0.84
CA GLY A 347 -12.14 13.21 -0.60
C GLY A 347 -11.79 14.42 -1.49
N SER A 348 -12.27 14.46 -2.74
CA SER A 348 -12.00 15.55 -3.69
C SER A 348 -12.94 16.72 -3.49
N PHE A 349 -14.18 16.39 -3.15
CA PHE A 349 -15.30 17.31 -3.10
C PHE A 349 -16.08 17.06 -1.81
N PRO A 350 -15.62 17.57 -0.66
CA PRO A 350 -16.22 17.27 0.66
C PRO A 350 -17.68 17.71 0.77
N ALA A 351 -18.10 18.67 -0.06
CA ALA A 351 -19.49 19.12 -0.14
C ALA A 351 -20.46 18.09 -0.75
N VAL A 352 -19.96 17.04 -1.41
CA VAL A 352 -20.81 15.99 -2.00
C VAL A 352 -21.34 15.07 -0.90
N ARG A 353 -22.64 15.12 -0.63
CA ARG A 353 -23.28 14.33 0.44
C ARG A 353 -24.07 13.11 -0.06
N SER A 354 -24.26 13.01 -1.37
CA SER A 354 -25.05 11.95 -2.00
C SER A 354 -24.53 11.59 -3.39
N LEU A 355 -24.96 10.44 -3.89
CA LEU A 355 -24.70 9.96 -5.24
C LEU A 355 -26.01 9.93 -6.02
N GLU A 356 -26.03 10.58 -7.18
CA GLU A 356 -27.08 10.37 -8.16
C GLU A 356 -26.88 9.01 -8.84
N LEU A 357 -27.88 8.14 -8.74
CA LEU A 357 -27.87 6.82 -9.37
C LEU A 357 -28.47 6.95 -10.76
N ARG A 358 -27.61 6.99 -11.79
CA ARG A 358 -28.03 7.11 -13.18
C ARG A 358 -27.88 5.79 -13.92
N ASP A 359 -28.77 5.56 -14.89
CA ASP A 359 -28.57 4.51 -15.88
C ASP A 359 -27.62 4.98 -17.00
N CYS A 360 -27.39 4.09 -17.95
CA CYS A 360 -26.41 4.31 -19.01
C CYS A 360 -26.92 5.20 -20.15
N SER A 361 -28.16 5.68 -20.07
CA SER A 361 -28.65 6.82 -20.87
C SER A 361 -28.40 8.16 -20.17
N GLY A 362 -27.83 8.14 -18.96
CA GLY A 362 -27.67 9.29 -18.08
C GLY A 362 -28.96 9.67 -17.35
N SER A 363 -30.03 8.87 -17.46
CA SER A 363 -31.31 9.14 -16.80
C SER A 363 -31.23 8.81 -15.31
N LEU A 364 -31.77 9.69 -14.48
CA LEU A 364 -31.77 9.51 -13.02
C LEU A 364 -32.73 8.39 -12.62
N ARG A 365 -32.22 7.41 -11.88
CA ARG A 365 -32.98 6.27 -11.31
C ARG A 365 -33.20 6.39 -9.81
N GLY A 366 -32.36 7.16 -9.12
CA GLY A 366 -32.50 7.43 -7.70
C GLY A 366 -31.36 8.28 -7.15
N GLU A 367 -31.35 8.44 -5.84
CA GLU A 367 -30.28 9.11 -5.10
C GLU A 367 -29.91 8.21 -3.92
N TRP A 368 -28.62 8.02 -3.67
CA TRP A 368 -28.11 7.31 -2.50
C TRP A 368 -27.39 8.28 -1.56
N ARG A 369 -27.77 8.25 -0.29
CA ARG A 369 -27.13 9.01 0.79
C ARG A 369 -26.53 8.01 1.77
N HIS A 370 -25.32 8.30 2.24
CA HIS A 370 -24.68 7.46 3.24
C HIS A 370 -25.53 7.48 4.54
N PRO A 371 -26.07 6.35 5.01
CA PRO A 371 -27.01 6.31 6.14
C PRO A 371 -26.35 6.48 7.51
N GLY A 372 -25.03 6.73 7.53
CA GLY A 372 -24.19 6.70 8.73
C GLY A 372 -23.72 5.28 9.03
N PRO A 373 -22.60 5.09 9.76
CA PRO A 373 -22.01 3.76 9.95
C PRO A 373 -22.96 2.72 10.55
N ALA A 374 -23.79 3.11 11.53
CA ALA A 374 -24.76 2.22 12.17
C ALA A 374 -25.94 1.83 11.26
N GLY A 375 -26.24 2.65 10.25
CA GLY A 375 -27.33 2.43 9.29
C GLY A 375 -26.93 1.57 8.08
N LEU A 376 -25.64 1.24 7.93
CA LEU A 376 -25.15 0.43 6.83
C LEU A 376 -25.52 -1.06 7.00
N GLY A 377 -25.75 -1.73 5.87
CA GLY A 377 -25.68 -3.18 5.77
C GLY A 377 -24.28 -3.69 6.11
N LEU A 378 -24.19 -4.92 6.62
CA LEU A 378 -22.96 -5.48 7.16
C LEU A 378 -21.81 -5.50 6.14
N GLY A 379 -22.10 -5.80 4.87
CA GLY A 379 -21.09 -5.78 3.80
C GLY A 379 -20.52 -4.39 3.52
N ALA A 380 -21.36 -3.35 3.55
CA ALA A 380 -20.93 -1.96 3.38
C ALA A 380 -20.16 -1.44 4.60
N PHE A 381 -20.56 -1.84 5.80
CA PHE A 381 -19.82 -1.53 7.02
C PHE A 381 -18.42 -2.18 7.03
N LEU A 382 -18.30 -3.45 6.65
CA LEU A 382 -17.01 -4.13 6.51
C LEU A 382 -16.10 -3.44 5.48
N PHE A 383 -16.66 -2.90 4.40
CA PHE A 383 -15.90 -2.04 3.48
C PHE A 383 -15.34 -0.79 4.18
N GLU A 384 -16.16 -0.08 4.96
CA GLU A 384 -15.73 1.11 5.71
C GLU A 384 -14.66 0.80 6.77
N LEU A 385 -14.69 -0.40 7.38
CA LEU A 385 -13.60 -0.88 8.24
C LEU A 385 -12.31 -1.07 7.45
N GLY A 386 -12.39 -1.83 6.36
CA GLY A 386 -11.26 -2.18 5.51
C GLY A 386 -10.50 -0.97 5.00
N VAL A 387 -11.22 0.06 4.55
CA VAL A 387 -10.61 1.26 3.96
C VAL A 387 -9.96 2.17 5.02
N ARG A 388 -10.24 1.99 6.31
CA ARG A 388 -9.60 2.74 7.41
C ARG A 388 -8.45 2.01 8.07
N LYS A 389 -8.38 0.69 7.89
CA LYS A 389 -7.32 -0.14 8.44
C LYS A 389 -5.96 0.21 7.86
N GLN A 390 -4.92 0.17 8.70
CA GLN A 390 -3.54 0.15 8.25
C GLN A 390 -3.22 -1.20 7.58
N GLU A 391 -2.14 -1.27 6.81
CA GLU A 391 -1.80 -2.50 6.07
C GLU A 391 -1.61 -3.70 7.02
N PRO A 392 -1.95 -4.94 6.58
CA PRO A 392 -2.35 -5.32 5.23
C PRO A 392 -3.86 -5.19 4.97
N TRP A 393 -4.21 -4.68 3.79
CA TRP A 393 -5.61 -4.58 3.36
C TRP A 393 -6.15 -5.92 2.85
N ARG A 394 -7.02 -6.53 3.65
CA ARG A 394 -7.75 -7.75 3.27
C ARG A 394 -9.15 -7.46 2.74
N LEU A 395 -9.79 -6.40 3.24
CA LEU A 395 -11.08 -5.91 2.78
C LEU A 395 -10.82 -4.82 1.72
N PRO A 396 -11.48 -4.84 0.54
CA PRO A 396 -12.76 -5.49 0.26
C PRO A 396 -12.72 -6.97 -0.16
N ARG A 397 -11.55 -7.54 -0.50
CA ARG A 397 -11.44 -8.90 -1.05
C ARG A 397 -12.07 -9.97 -0.15
N ASP A 398 -11.93 -9.83 1.17
CA ASP A 398 -12.41 -10.79 2.15
C ASP A 398 -13.79 -10.45 2.76
N ILE A 399 -14.52 -9.44 2.25
CA ILE A 399 -15.82 -9.04 2.82
C ILE A 399 -16.81 -10.21 2.88
N GLY A 400 -16.91 -10.99 1.79
CA GLY A 400 -17.81 -12.16 1.76
C GLY A 400 -17.48 -13.18 2.85
N ARG A 401 -16.19 -13.53 2.99
CA ARG A 401 -15.73 -14.47 4.02
C ARG A 401 -15.95 -13.94 5.44
N ALA A 402 -15.66 -12.66 5.69
CA ALA A 402 -15.88 -12.03 6.98
C ALA A 402 -17.38 -12.03 7.33
N ARG A 403 -18.24 -11.64 6.38
CA ARG A 403 -19.69 -11.67 6.54
C ARG A 403 -20.22 -13.06 6.86
N ASP A 404 -19.79 -14.08 6.12
CA ASP A 404 -20.28 -15.45 6.33
C ASP A 404 -19.85 -16.00 7.71
N ARG A 405 -18.66 -15.63 8.19
CA ARG A 405 -18.20 -15.97 9.54
C ARG A 405 -18.99 -15.25 10.63
N LEU A 406 -19.26 -13.95 10.45
CA LEU A 406 -20.12 -13.18 11.36
C LEU A 406 -21.54 -13.77 11.40
N ALA A 407 -22.10 -14.14 10.25
CA ALA A 407 -23.40 -14.80 10.17
C ALA A 407 -23.41 -16.15 10.91
N GLY A 408 -22.34 -16.94 10.78
CA GLY A 408 -22.15 -18.17 11.56
C GLY A 408 -22.06 -17.95 13.08
N ALA A 409 -21.64 -16.76 13.51
CA ALA A 409 -21.65 -16.32 14.91
C ALA A 409 -22.97 -15.65 15.34
N GLY A 410 -24.00 -15.66 14.48
CA GLY A 410 -25.31 -15.05 14.76
C GLY A 410 -25.40 -13.55 14.48
N ILE A 411 -24.40 -12.97 13.80
CA ILE A 411 -24.35 -11.53 13.47
C ILE A 411 -24.62 -11.38 11.97
N ALA A 412 -25.81 -10.93 11.61
CA ALA A 412 -26.23 -10.79 10.21
C ALA A 412 -26.98 -9.49 9.94
N GLY A 413 -27.07 -9.15 8.65
CA GLY A 413 -27.84 -8.03 8.15
C GLY A 413 -27.14 -6.67 8.26
N THR A 414 -27.08 -6.08 9.45
CA THR A 414 -26.72 -4.66 9.63
C THR A 414 -25.50 -4.44 10.53
N ALA A 415 -24.89 -3.25 10.41
CA ALA A 415 -23.85 -2.79 11.32
C ALA A 415 -24.34 -2.69 12.77
N ALA A 416 -25.63 -2.41 13.00
CA ALA A 416 -26.23 -2.39 14.33
C ALA A 416 -26.20 -3.77 15.02
N ALA A 417 -26.35 -4.87 14.25
CA ALA A 417 -26.20 -6.21 14.81
C ALA A 417 -24.77 -6.48 15.31
N LEU A 418 -23.77 -6.00 14.55
CA LEU A 418 -22.36 -6.05 14.98
C LEU A 418 -22.12 -5.15 16.20
N ALA A 419 -22.72 -3.97 16.25
CA ALA A 419 -22.63 -3.07 17.41
C ALA A 419 -23.14 -3.73 18.70
N HIS A 420 -24.28 -4.42 18.63
CA HIS A 420 -24.81 -5.18 19.76
C HIS A 420 -23.84 -6.29 20.19
N ALA A 421 -23.24 -7.01 19.24
CA ALA A 421 -22.25 -8.06 19.54
C ALA A 421 -20.90 -7.53 20.07
N LEU A 422 -20.62 -6.23 19.91
CA LEU A 422 -19.43 -5.57 20.47
C LEU A 422 -19.67 -5.05 21.90
N ASP A 423 -20.91 -5.06 22.40
CA ASP A 423 -21.22 -4.68 23.78
C ASP A 423 -20.58 -5.69 24.74
N PRO A 424 -19.76 -5.24 25.74
CA PRO A 424 -19.16 -6.11 26.75
C PRO A 424 -20.14 -7.03 27.49
N GLY A 425 -21.44 -6.70 27.50
CA GLY A 425 -22.48 -7.56 28.07
C GLY A 425 -22.86 -8.78 27.22
N THR A 426 -22.41 -8.87 25.97
CA THR A 426 -22.72 -9.97 25.06
C THR A 426 -21.63 -11.04 25.06
N ALA A 427 -22.04 -12.31 25.01
CA ALA A 427 -21.13 -13.46 25.06
C ALA A 427 -20.54 -13.85 23.68
N LEU A 428 -20.61 -12.97 22.67
CA LEU A 428 -20.17 -13.28 21.31
C LEU A 428 -18.73 -12.84 21.09
N ASP A 429 -17.85 -13.81 20.86
CA ASP A 429 -16.45 -13.54 20.52
C ASP A 429 -16.29 -13.26 19.01
N VAL A 430 -16.31 -11.98 18.65
CA VAL A 430 -16.07 -11.49 17.28
C VAL A 430 -14.58 -11.42 16.89
N SER A 431 -13.66 -11.64 17.84
CA SER A 431 -12.22 -11.57 17.59
C SER A 431 -11.69 -12.71 16.70
N CYS A 432 -12.49 -13.76 16.54
CA CYS A 432 -12.21 -14.83 15.58
C CYS A 432 -12.44 -14.41 14.11
N VAL A 433 -13.13 -13.29 13.86
CA VAL A 433 -13.45 -12.80 12.52
C VAL A 433 -12.74 -11.50 12.18
N LEU A 434 -12.81 -10.53 13.08
CA LEU A 434 -12.17 -9.23 12.96
C LEU A 434 -10.96 -9.16 13.86
N ASP A 435 -9.85 -8.60 13.38
CA ASP A 435 -8.69 -8.40 14.24
C ASP A 435 -8.85 -7.20 15.18
N HIS A 436 -7.88 -7.04 16.08
CA HIS A 436 -7.92 -6.00 17.11
C HIS A 436 -8.03 -4.58 16.52
N GLU A 437 -7.40 -4.31 15.38
CA GLU A 437 -7.47 -3.00 14.74
C GLU A 437 -8.86 -2.77 14.12
N GLU A 438 -9.39 -3.77 13.41
CA GLU A 438 -10.73 -3.73 12.82
C GLU A 438 -11.81 -3.55 13.89
N LEU A 439 -11.69 -4.23 15.03
CA LEU A 439 -12.58 -4.06 16.19
C LEU A 439 -12.49 -2.64 16.77
N ALA A 440 -11.28 -2.10 16.89
CA ALA A 440 -11.08 -0.73 17.38
C ALA A 440 -11.68 0.31 16.42
N ILE A 441 -11.54 0.12 15.10
CA ILE A 441 -12.16 0.98 14.08
C ILE A 441 -13.68 0.85 14.15
N ALA A 442 -14.21 -0.37 14.24
CA ALA A 442 -15.65 -0.62 14.34
C ALA A 442 -16.26 0.08 15.55
N GLY A 443 -15.63 -0.05 16.73
CA GLY A 443 -16.07 0.63 17.94
C GLY A 443 -16.13 2.16 17.78
N ARG A 444 -15.11 2.77 17.16
CA ARG A 444 -15.11 4.23 16.90
C ARG A 444 -16.23 4.65 15.94
N LEU A 445 -16.38 3.93 14.82
CA LEU A 445 -17.41 4.24 13.81
C LEU A 445 -18.83 4.12 14.36
N LEU A 446 -19.07 3.11 15.20
CA LEU A 446 -20.40 2.86 15.78
C LEU A 446 -20.70 3.81 16.94
N ALA A 447 -19.70 4.24 17.71
CA ALA A 447 -19.87 5.23 18.77
C ALA A 447 -20.20 6.63 18.21
N ALA A 448 -19.66 6.99 17.04
CA ALA A 448 -19.89 8.30 16.41
C ALA A 448 -21.32 8.49 15.86
N ALA A 449 -22.14 7.44 15.81
CA ALA A 449 -23.47 7.46 15.17
C ALA A 449 -24.55 8.25 15.95
N GLY A 450 -24.25 8.75 17.16
CA GLY A 450 -25.18 9.50 18.01
C GLY A 450 -25.03 11.02 17.97
N GLU A 451 -23.96 11.54 17.37
CA GLU A 451 -23.77 12.97 17.13
C GLU A 451 -24.07 13.23 15.65
N ASP A 452 -24.49 14.44 15.27
CA ASP A 452 -24.69 14.79 13.85
C ASP A 452 -23.39 14.69 13.01
N GLY A 453 -22.30 14.16 13.59
CA GLY A 453 -21.63 12.96 13.08
C GLY A 453 -20.74 13.13 11.86
N GLU A 454 -20.65 14.34 11.32
CA GLU A 454 -19.62 14.72 10.36
C GLU A 454 -18.28 15.03 11.07
N SER A 455 -17.95 14.29 12.13
CA SER A 455 -16.65 14.38 12.76
C SER A 455 -15.58 13.96 11.74
N SER A 456 -14.57 14.81 11.63
CA SER A 456 -13.66 15.03 10.50
C SER A 456 -12.60 13.94 10.29
N ASP A 457 -12.91 12.67 10.50
CA ASP A 457 -12.02 11.53 10.21
C ASP A 457 -11.98 11.22 8.70
N ASP A 458 -11.88 12.27 7.88
CA ASP A 458 -11.65 12.15 6.44
C ASP A 458 -10.15 11.90 6.21
N ASP A 459 -9.66 10.73 6.61
CA ASP A 459 -8.37 10.18 6.19
C ASP A 459 -8.20 10.29 4.65
N ALA A 460 -9.32 10.27 3.93
CA ALA A 460 -9.38 10.48 2.47
C ALA A 460 -8.86 11.85 2.01
N GLN A 461 -8.85 12.88 2.88
CA GLN A 461 -8.24 14.18 2.59
C GLN A 461 -6.73 14.18 2.84
N ALA A 462 -6.25 13.49 3.88
CA ALA A 462 -4.82 13.39 4.19
C ALA A 462 -4.01 12.72 3.07
N GLU A 463 -4.66 11.93 2.22
CA GLU A 463 -4.04 11.25 1.08
C GLU A 463 -3.86 12.13 -0.17
N ARG A 464 -4.23 13.41 -0.09
CA ARG A 464 -4.28 14.35 -1.23
C ARG A 464 -3.16 15.36 -1.17
N SER A 465 -2.81 15.90 -2.34
CA SER A 465 -1.94 17.07 -2.36
C SER A 465 -2.69 18.25 -1.75
N PRO A 466 -2.02 19.06 -0.89
CA PRO A 466 -2.58 20.32 -0.42
C PRO A 466 -2.89 21.28 -1.57
#